data_AF-A0A968LCA3-F1
#
_entry.id   AF-A0A968LCA3-F1
#
_cell.length_a   1.000
_cell.length_b   1.000
_cell.length_c   1.000
_cell.angle_alpha   90.00
_cell.angle_beta   90.00
_cell.angle_gamma   90.00
#
_symmetry.space_group_name_H-M   'P 1'
#
loop_
_entity.id
_entity.type
_entity.pdbx_description
1 polymer ?
#
loop_
_entity_poly.entity_id
_entity_poly.type
_entity_poly.pdbx_seq_one_letter_code
_entity_poly.pdbx_strand_id
1 'polypeptide(L)'
;MVGFRNATQGVQTVSNWWDNGGNQIAFSRGNKGFVVINQENAPLQRTFQTGLPAGEYCNVIAFDFNPATGACTGAGIQVNRTGEATIEVHPRSAVALHVGASIDTGTGNATQ
;
A
#
# COMPACT_ATOMS: atom_id res chain seq x y z
N MET A 1 -0.18 12.01 -2.86
CA MET A 1 1.20 11.69 -2.40
C MET A 1 1.76 12.53 -1.26
N VAL A 2 1.20 13.70 -0.90
CA VAL A 2 1.62 14.43 0.32
C VAL A 2 1.30 13.64 1.60
N GLY A 3 0.12 13.00 1.65
CA GLY A 3 -0.29 12.13 2.76
C GLY A 3 0.70 10.99 3.02
N PHE A 4 1.20 10.33 1.96
CA PHE A 4 2.23 9.30 2.08
C PHE A 4 3.53 9.81 2.72
N ARG A 5 4.02 10.99 2.30
CA ARG A 5 5.22 11.59 2.89
C ARG A 5 5.01 11.94 4.36
N ASN A 6 3.85 12.48 4.72
CA ASN A 6 3.51 12.79 6.10
C ASN A 6 3.42 11.53 6.97
N ALA A 7 2.81 10.45 6.45
CA ALA A 7 2.71 9.17 7.14
C ALA A 7 4.07 8.48 7.36
N THR A 8 5.05 8.72 6.47
CA THR A 8 6.36 8.07 6.48
C THR A 8 7.50 8.96 7.00
N GLN A 9 7.20 10.18 7.45
CA GLN A 9 8.22 11.20 7.80
C GLN A 9 9.21 10.75 8.88
N GLY A 10 8.76 9.92 9.83
CA GLY A 10 9.59 9.43 10.94
C GLY A 10 10.47 8.23 10.60
N VAL A 11 10.30 7.64 9.41
CA VAL A 11 11.04 6.43 9.03
C VAL A 11 12.25 6.81 8.20
N GLN A 12 13.45 6.65 8.74
CA GLN A 12 14.69 7.01 8.04
C GLN A 12 15.19 5.92 7.09
N THR A 13 14.65 4.70 7.17
CA THR A 13 15.09 3.56 6.37
C THR A 13 14.15 3.28 5.19
N VAL A 14 14.75 2.79 4.11
CA VAL A 14 14.05 2.05 3.06
C VAL A 14 14.21 0.57 3.39
N SER A 15 13.15 -0.21 3.25
CA SER A 15 13.13 -1.63 3.57
C SER A 15 12.33 -2.39 2.50
N ASN A 16 12.38 -3.72 2.53
CA ASN A 16 11.68 -4.59 1.57
C ASN A 16 11.86 -4.16 0.11
N TRP A 17 13.08 -3.78 -0.26
CA TRP A 17 13.41 -3.42 -1.63
C TRP A 17 13.23 -4.62 -2.55
N TRP A 18 12.58 -4.39 -3.66
CA TRP A 18 12.46 -5.35 -4.74
C TRP A 18 12.53 -4.63 -6.08
N ASP A 19 13.17 -5.27 -7.05
CA ASP A 19 13.16 -4.89 -8.45
C ASP A 19 13.16 -6.16 -9.31
N ASN A 20 12.79 -6.01 -10.58
CA ASN A 20 12.84 -7.08 -11.57
C ASN A 20 14.08 -7.00 -12.48
N GLY A 21 15.08 -6.18 -12.15
CA GLY A 21 16.20 -5.84 -13.03
C GLY A 21 15.84 -4.90 -14.20
N GLY A 22 14.61 -4.40 -14.25
CA GLY A 22 14.07 -3.50 -15.26
C GLY A 22 13.44 -2.25 -14.64
N ASN A 23 12.24 -1.88 -15.10
CA ASN A 23 11.56 -0.67 -14.66
C ASN A 23 10.36 -0.95 -13.73
N GLN A 24 10.40 -2.08 -13.03
CA GLN A 24 9.49 -2.39 -11.92
C GLN A 24 10.26 -2.39 -10.62
N ILE A 25 9.79 -1.58 -9.67
CA ILE A 25 10.39 -1.48 -8.34
C ILE A 25 9.31 -1.47 -7.26
N ALA A 26 9.65 -1.99 -6.08
CA ALA A 26 8.84 -1.90 -4.89
C ALA A 26 9.70 -1.66 -3.66
N PHE A 27 9.21 -0.88 -2.71
CA PHE A 27 9.91 -0.65 -1.46
C PHE A 27 8.96 -0.19 -0.36
N SER A 28 9.36 -0.45 0.88
CA SER A 28 8.69 0.05 2.08
C SER A 28 9.49 1.16 2.77
N ARG A 29 8.77 1.98 3.52
CA ARG A 29 9.30 2.91 4.51
C ARG A 29 8.93 2.35 5.88
N GLY A 30 9.72 1.36 6.31
CA GLY A 30 9.49 0.61 7.54
C GLY A 30 8.09 -0.02 7.53
N ASN A 31 7.35 0.15 8.63
CA ASN A 31 5.97 -0.31 8.76
C ASN A 31 4.91 0.78 8.52
N LYS A 32 5.29 1.89 7.84
CA LYS A 32 4.42 3.07 7.69
C LYS A 32 3.91 3.29 6.28
N GLY A 33 4.64 2.84 5.27
CA GLY A 33 4.24 2.99 3.87
C GLY A 33 4.92 1.98 2.96
N PHE A 34 4.25 1.65 1.88
CA PHE A 34 4.73 0.75 0.83
C PHE A 34 4.37 1.33 -0.54
N VAL A 35 5.28 1.23 -1.50
CA VAL A 35 5.08 1.71 -2.87
C VAL A 35 5.54 0.65 -3.85
N VAL A 36 4.77 0.45 -4.92
CA VAL A 36 5.14 -0.33 -6.10
C VAL A 36 4.97 0.57 -7.32
N ILE A 37 5.97 0.60 -8.20
CA ILE A 37 5.95 1.36 -9.45
C ILE A 37 6.22 0.38 -10.58
N ASN A 38 5.36 0.42 -11.60
CA ASN A 38 5.51 -0.33 -12.83
C ASN A 38 5.57 0.64 -14.01
N GLN A 39 6.77 0.90 -14.51
CA GLN A 39 6.95 1.74 -15.71
C GLN A 39 7.03 0.90 -17.00
N GLU A 40 6.82 -0.41 -16.91
CA GLU A 40 6.80 -1.31 -18.06
C GLU A 40 5.42 -1.38 -18.74
N ASN A 41 5.39 -1.99 -19.92
CA ASN A 41 4.16 -2.17 -20.71
C ASN A 41 3.37 -3.43 -20.31
N ALA A 42 3.96 -4.34 -19.52
CA ALA A 42 3.30 -5.52 -18.99
C ALA A 42 2.71 -5.24 -17.60
N PRO A 43 1.54 -5.82 -17.26
CA PRO A 43 1.02 -5.74 -15.90
C PRO A 43 1.92 -6.52 -14.94
N LEU A 44 1.94 -6.08 -13.68
CA LEU A 44 2.64 -6.75 -12.59
C LEU A 44 1.59 -7.24 -11.59
N GLN A 45 1.55 -8.54 -11.31
CA GLN A 45 0.74 -9.09 -10.24
C GLN A 45 1.60 -10.00 -9.38
N ARG A 46 1.81 -9.62 -8.12
CA ARG A 46 2.70 -10.35 -7.22
C ARG A 46 2.37 -10.08 -5.77
N THR A 47 2.68 -11.05 -4.92
CA THR A 47 2.71 -10.87 -3.47
C THR A 47 4.02 -10.23 -3.04
N PHE A 48 3.93 -9.09 -2.35
CA PHE A 48 5.06 -8.34 -1.82
C PHE A 48 5.05 -8.35 -0.29
N GLN A 49 6.25 -8.38 0.30
CA GLN A 49 6.43 -8.11 1.72
C GLN A 49 6.35 -6.59 1.94
N THR A 50 5.19 -6.09 2.35
CA THR A 50 4.97 -4.65 2.50
C THR A 50 5.56 -4.11 3.79
N GLY A 51 5.66 -4.96 4.83
CA GLY A 51 6.01 -4.56 6.18
C GLY A 51 4.91 -3.75 6.90
N LEU A 52 3.77 -3.49 6.25
CA LEU A 52 2.64 -2.82 6.87
C LEU A 52 1.94 -3.77 7.87
N PRO A 53 1.32 -3.23 8.93
CA PRO A 53 0.43 -4.01 9.78
C PRO A 53 -0.72 -4.62 8.98
N ALA A 54 -1.25 -5.75 9.44
CA ALA A 54 -2.42 -6.37 8.85
C ALA A 54 -3.61 -5.41 8.81
N GLY A 55 -4.32 -5.40 7.69
CA GLY A 55 -5.45 -4.50 7.48
C GLY A 55 -5.68 -4.23 6.00
N GLU A 56 -6.72 -3.47 5.72
CA GLU A 56 -7.06 -3.05 4.37
C GLU A 56 -6.59 -1.60 4.14
N TYR A 57 -5.96 -1.34 3.00
CA TYR A 57 -5.38 -0.02 2.71
C TYR A 57 -5.85 0.50 1.36
N CYS A 58 -6.17 1.78 1.29
CA CYS A 58 -6.52 2.45 0.05
C CYS A 58 -5.29 2.63 -0.84
N ASN A 59 -5.39 2.30 -2.13
CA ASN A 59 -4.39 2.71 -3.10
C ASN A 59 -4.54 4.22 -3.39
N VAL A 60 -3.77 5.04 -2.68
CA VAL A 60 -3.85 6.51 -2.76
C VAL A 60 -3.28 7.10 -4.06
N ILE A 61 -2.81 6.26 -4.99
CA ILE A 61 -2.46 6.69 -6.36
C ILE A 61 -3.69 6.65 -7.26
N ALA A 62 -4.51 5.61 -7.15
CA ALA A 62 -5.64 5.38 -8.04
C ALA A 62 -6.96 5.92 -7.46
N PHE A 63 -7.06 6.03 -6.13
CA PHE A 63 -8.30 6.33 -5.44
C PHE A 63 -8.10 7.39 -4.37
N ASP A 64 -9.20 8.06 -4.01
CA ASP A 64 -9.24 9.05 -2.95
C ASP A 64 -9.58 8.37 -1.61
N PHE A 65 -8.83 8.73 -0.58
CA PHE A 65 -9.08 8.29 0.78
C PHE A 65 -9.64 9.46 1.61
N ASN A 66 -10.79 9.24 2.26
CA ASN A 66 -11.37 10.18 3.21
C ASN A 66 -10.95 9.81 4.64
N PRO A 67 -10.02 10.56 5.26
CA PRO A 67 -9.55 10.25 6.61
C PRO A 67 -10.60 10.50 7.70
N ALA A 68 -11.64 11.28 7.44
CA ALA A 68 -12.71 11.52 8.42
C ALA A 68 -13.68 10.34 8.51
N THR A 69 -13.85 9.57 7.43
CA THR A 69 -14.77 8.41 7.38
C THR A 69 -14.05 7.08 7.27
N GLY A 70 -12.72 7.08 7.05
CA GLY A 70 -11.95 5.86 6.79
C GLY A 70 -12.30 5.20 5.44
N ALA A 71 -12.98 5.90 4.53
CA ALA A 71 -13.46 5.33 3.28
C ALA A 71 -12.49 5.58 2.11
N CYS A 72 -12.36 4.59 1.23
CA CYS A 72 -11.64 4.70 -0.05
C CYS A 72 -12.67 4.68 -1.19
N THR A 73 -12.44 5.47 -2.25
CA THR A 73 -13.35 5.47 -3.42
C THR A 73 -13.22 4.22 -4.29
N GLY A 74 -12.17 3.43 -4.11
CA GLY A 74 -11.97 2.15 -4.77
C GLY A 74 -11.74 1.00 -3.79
N ALA A 75 -11.50 -0.19 -4.35
CA ALA A 75 -11.21 -1.38 -3.57
C ALA A 75 -9.89 -1.22 -2.80
N GLY A 76 -9.89 -1.66 -1.54
CA GLY A 76 -8.70 -1.70 -0.73
C GLY A 76 -7.81 -2.90 -1.05
N ILE A 77 -6.54 -2.77 -0.69
CA ILE A 77 -5.55 -3.84 -0.76
C ILE A 77 -5.39 -4.44 0.63
N GLN A 78 -5.63 -5.75 0.72
CA GLN A 78 -5.50 -6.51 1.96
C GLN A 78 -4.04 -6.84 2.24
N VAL A 79 -3.56 -6.46 3.42
CA VAL A 79 -2.28 -6.87 3.99
C VAL A 79 -2.57 -7.93 5.05
N ASN A 80 -1.96 -9.10 4.91
CA ASN A 80 -2.16 -10.21 5.83
C ASN A 80 -1.37 -10.02 7.15
N ARG A 81 -1.50 -10.97 8.08
CA ARG A 81 -0.80 -10.95 9.38
C ARG A 81 0.72 -11.04 9.30
N THR A 82 1.27 -11.52 8.17
CA THR A 82 2.72 -11.58 7.92
C THR A 82 3.25 -10.34 7.21
N GLY A 83 2.40 -9.32 6.99
CA GLY A 83 2.78 -8.06 6.33
C GLY A 83 2.82 -8.14 4.81
N GLU A 84 2.30 -9.21 4.22
CA GLU A 84 2.30 -9.44 2.77
C GLU A 84 0.98 -9.01 2.13
N ALA A 85 1.07 -8.51 0.90
CA ALA A 85 -0.10 -8.15 0.10
C ALA A 85 0.12 -8.57 -1.35
N THR A 86 -0.93 -9.13 -1.96
CA THR A 86 -0.97 -9.36 -3.41
C THR A 86 -1.43 -8.08 -4.08
N ILE A 87 -0.56 -7.52 -4.93
CA ILE A 87 -0.77 -6.22 -5.56
C ILE A 87 -0.71 -6.42 -7.07
N GLU A 88 -1.74 -5.91 -7.74
CA GLU A 88 -1.77 -5.75 -9.18
C GLU A 88 -1.46 -4.29 -9.53
N VAL A 89 -0.51 -4.09 -10.44
CA VAL A 89 -0.11 -2.79 -10.96
C VAL A 89 -0.21 -2.84 -12.47
N HIS A 90 -1.17 -2.08 -13.00
CA HIS A 90 -1.33 -1.89 -14.44
C HIS A 90 -0.05 -1.33 -15.08
N PRO A 91 0.14 -1.54 -16.40
CA PRO A 91 1.24 -0.92 -17.14
C PRO A 91 1.30 0.59 -16.93
N ARG A 92 2.52 1.13 -16.78
CA ARG A 92 2.77 2.58 -16.60
C ARG A 92 2.00 3.21 -15.43
N SER A 93 1.84 2.46 -14.34
CA SER A 93 1.10 2.89 -13.16
C SER A 93 1.85 2.56 -11.87
N ALA A 94 1.30 2.98 -10.74
CA ALA A 94 1.85 2.75 -9.41
C ALA A 94 0.75 2.49 -8.38
N VAL A 95 1.16 1.87 -7.28
CA VAL A 95 0.36 1.65 -6.08
C VAL A 95 1.12 2.23 -4.90
N ALA A 96 0.43 2.99 -4.06
CA ALA A 96 0.99 3.45 -2.79
C ALA A 96 0.01 3.18 -1.66
N LEU A 97 0.53 2.57 -0.59
CA LEU A 97 -0.19 2.22 0.63
C LEU A 97 0.50 2.89 1.82
N HIS A 98 -0.25 3.38 2.79
CA HIS A 98 0.32 3.90 4.04
C HIS A 98 -0.65 3.82 5.20
N VAL A 99 -0.11 3.84 6.42
CA VAL A 99 -0.91 3.69 7.66
C VAL A 99 -1.98 4.77 7.85
N GLY A 100 -1.77 5.98 7.32
CA GLY A 100 -2.79 7.04 7.33
C GLY A 100 -3.93 6.85 6.32
N ALA A 101 -3.93 5.76 5.55
CA ALA A 101 -4.94 5.41 4.56
C ALA A 101 -5.42 3.95 4.76
N SER A 102 -5.40 3.48 6.01
CA SER A 102 -6.06 2.24 6.40
C SER A 102 -7.57 2.45 6.31
N ILE A 103 -8.25 1.57 5.58
CA ILE A 103 -9.69 1.57 5.46
C ILE A 103 -10.26 1.00 6.75
N ASP A 104 -11.05 1.81 7.43
CA ASP A 104 -11.83 1.35 8.58
C ASP A 104 -13.03 0.61 8.00
N THR A 105 -12.84 -0.66 7.67
CA THR A 105 -13.98 -1.54 7.47
C THR A 105 -14.65 -1.61 8.83
N GLY A 106 -15.81 -0.97 8.98
CA GLY A 106 -16.62 -0.96 10.20
C GLY A 106 -17.12 -2.35 10.62
N THR A 107 -16.23 -3.33 10.73
CA THR A 107 -16.38 -4.50 11.58
C THR A 107 -16.19 -4.02 13.00
N GLY A 108 -17.25 -3.37 13.49
CA GLY A 108 -17.48 -3.26 14.92
C GLY A 108 -17.26 -4.64 15.55
N ASN A 109 -16.53 -4.63 16.66
CA ASN A 109 -16.78 -5.47 17.81
C ASN A 109 -17.68 -6.72 17.54
N ALA A 110 -17.10 -7.79 17.00
CA ALA A 110 -17.67 -9.12 17.16
C ALA A 110 -17.10 -9.72 18.46
N THR A 111 -17.43 -9.12 19.60
CA THR A 111 -17.54 -9.86 20.85
C THR A 111 -18.76 -10.77 20.76
N GLN A 112 -18.49 -12.08 20.84
CA GLN A 112 -19.13 -13.13 21.64
C GLN A 112 -19.21 -14.45 20.87
#